data_AF-A0A1Y3EAJ1-F1
#
_entry.id   AF-A0A1Y3EAJ1-F1
#
_cell.length_a   1.000
_cell.length_b   1.000
_cell.length_c   1.000
_cell.angle_alpha   90.00
_cell.angle_beta   90.00
_cell.angle_gamma   90.00
#
_symmetry.space_group_name_H-M   'P 1'
#
loop_
_entity.id
_entity.type
_entity.pdbx_description
1 polymer ?
#
loop_
_entity_poly.entity_id
_entity_poly.type
_entity_poly.pdbx_seq_one_letter_code
_entity_poly.pdbx_strand_id
1 'polypeptide(L)'
;MAIFESFLRMLDTKMRSMKRKILLFIDQCPAHPADTSYLSHVKVVFFPSNCTSHLQPLDQGIIRCVKQCYRKRIVYDRLASLEAPKKISVLNAMNFFNSAWNSIDANTVINCFNKSGFCRKLSDSAVVEDTDESVIISKEWQQIAGTNVTFSDYVDCDSSLFAFQQSSLKEILEQHQADANQEDNDDDDDKEQEALLILTLTAALEAVDTVRRYVCSFNVDENVINQLSKIDTVNCELGKKHETNYY
;
A
#
# COMPACT_ATOMS: atom_id res chain seq x y z
N MET A 1 23.81 12.08 9.42
CA MET A 1 23.00 12.74 8.39
C MET A 1 21.57 12.26 8.55
N ALA A 2 20.59 13.16 8.62
CA ALA A 2 19.19 12.76 8.84
C ALA A 2 18.64 11.95 7.65
N ILE A 3 17.71 11.02 7.90
CA ILE A 3 17.16 10.13 6.87
C ILE A 3 16.55 10.94 5.70
N PHE A 4 15.81 12.00 6.00
CA PHE A 4 15.18 12.84 4.99
C PHE A 4 16.20 13.61 4.14
N GLU A 5 17.30 14.07 4.75
CA GLU A 5 18.38 14.73 4.01
C GLU A 5 19.02 13.76 3.00
N SER A 6 19.21 12.49 3.41
CA SER A 6 19.77 11.44 2.53
C SER A 6 18.84 11.16 1.36
N PHE A 7 17.54 11.11 1.62
CA PHE A 7 16.52 11.02 0.57
C PHE A 7 16.59 12.20 -0.41
N LEU A 8 16.70 13.44 0.08
CA LEU A 8 16.81 14.62 -0.79
C LEU A 8 18.05 14.59 -1.68
N ARG A 9 19.21 14.18 -1.15
CA ARG A 9 20.45 14.05 -1.95
C ARG A 9 20.33 12.96 -3.01
N MET A 10 19.73 11.83 -2.67
CA MET A 10 19.44 10.76 -3.62
C MET A 10 18.51 11.24 -4.74
N LEU A 11 17.42 11.94 -4.38
CA LEU A 11 16.48 12.50 -5.33
C LEU A 11 17.14 13.54 -6.24
N ASP A 12 17.96 14.46 -5.72
CA ASP A 12 18.70 15.44 -6.51
C ASP A 12 19.64 14.78 -7.52
N THR A 13 20.35 13.75 -7.09
CA THR A 13 21.26 12.98 -7.94
C THR A 13 20.50 12.32 -9.09
N LYS A 14 19.34 11.72 -8.80
CA LYS A 14 18.45 11.13 -9.82
C LYS A 14 17.91 12.19 -10.77
N MET A 15 17.46 13.33 -10.27
CA MET A 15 16.94 14.42 -11.13
C MET A 15 18.05 15.03 -12.01
N ARG A 16 19.27 15.13 -11.49
CA ARG A 16 20.46 15.55 -12.23
C ARG A 16 20.80 14.59 -13.37
N SER A 17 20.82 13.28 -13.12
CA SER A 17 21.09 12.29 -14.18
C SER A 17 20.03 12.32 -15.28
N MET A 18 18.78 12.62 -14.93
CA MET A 18 17.67 12.83 -15.86
C MET A 18 17.66 14.21 -16.53
N LYS A 19 18.61 15.10 -16.22
CA LYS A 19 18.65 16.51 -16.68
C LYS A 19 17.33 17.26 -16.40
N ARG A 20 16.65 16.92 -15.31
CA ARG A 20 15.33 17.45 -14.94
C ARG A 20 15.45 18.32 -13.70
N LYS A 21 14.84 19.50 -13.72
CA LYS A 21 14.64 20.32 -12.51
C LYS A 21 13.20 20.18 -12.03
N ILE A 22 13.02 20.03 -10.71
CA ILE A 22 11.70 19.88 -10.09
C ILE A 22 11.53 20.81 -8.89
N LEU A 23 10.27 21.13 -8.59
CA LEU A 23 9.83 21.68 -7.31
C LEU A 23 9.30 20.53 -6.46
N LEU A 24 9.75 20.44 -5.22
CA LEU A 24 9.25 19.48 -4.23
C LEU A 24 8.54 20.26 -3.12
N PHE A 25 7.22 20.12 -3.04
CA PHE A 25 6.41 20.75 -2.01
C PHE A 25 6.26 19.83 -0.80
N ILE A 26 6.56 20.34 0.41
CA ILE A 26 6.49 19.57 1.65
C ILE A 26 5.90 20.40 2.80
N ASP A 27 5.38 19.73 3.81
CA ASP A 27 4.88 20.36 5.03
C ASP A 27 6.02 20.90 5.92
N GLN A 28 5.67 21.62 6.99
CA GLN A 28 6.64 22.15 7.95
C GLN A 28 6.96 21.15 9.08
N CYS A 29 7.17 19.89 8.75
CA CYS A 29 7.60 18.89 9.73
C CYS A 29 9.00 19.24 10.31
N PRO A 30 9.21 19.17 11.64
CA PRO A 30 10.52 19.41 12.26
C PRO A 30 11.64 18.45 11.78
N ALA A 31 11.28 17.29 11.22
CA ALA A 31 12.24 16.35 10.64
C ALA A 31 12.82 16.83 9.29
N HIS A 32 12.20 17.83 8.67
CA HIS A 32 12.66 18.41 7.41
C HIS A 32 13.82 19.38 7.66
N PRO A 33 14.91 19.32 6.87
CA PRO A 33 16.04 20.21 7.02
C PRO A 33 15.65 21.64 6.64
N ALA A 34 15.99 22.60 7.51
CA ALA A 34 15.73 24.01 7.26
C ALA A 34 16.57 24.57 6.09
N ASP A 35 17.81 24.08 5.93
CA ASP A 35 18.66 24.42 4.78
C ASP A 35 18.56 23.33 3.70
N THR A 36 18.32 23.76 2.47
CA THR A 36 18.26 22.89 1.28
C THR A 36 19.11 23.44 0.12
N SER A 37 19.99 24.41 0.41
CA SER A 37 20.82 25.12 -0.57
C SER A 37 21.86 24.22 -1.26
N TYR A 38 22.14 23.05 -0.69
CA TYR A 38 23.02 22.03 -1.26
C TYR A 38 22.41 21.24 -2.43
N LEU A 39 21.12 21.44 -2.75
CA LEU A 39 20.41 20.80 -3.87
C LEU A 39 20.52 21.65 -5.13
N SER A 40 20.64 21.00 -6.29
CA SER A 40 20.92 21.68 -7.58
C SER A 40 19.80 21.54 -8.61
N HIS A 41 19.03 20.47 -8.52
CA HIS A 41 17.97 20.06 -9.43
C HIS A 41 16.62 19.88 -8.73
N VAL A 42 16.63 19.75 -7.40
CA VAL A 42 15.42 19.78 -6.56
C VAL A 42 15.40 21.10 -5.81
N LYS A 43 14.35 21.90 -6.00
CA LYS A 43 14.05 23.04 -5.13
C LYS A 43 12.91 22.66 -4.19
N VAL A 44 13.22 22.63 -2.90
CA VAL A 44 12.22 22.37 -1.85
C VAL A 44 11.43 23.63 -1.57
N VAL A 45 10.10 23.50 -1.49
CA VAL A 45 9.17 24.59 -1.17
C VAL A 45 8.31 24.12 0.00
N PHE A 46 8.38 24.85 1.11
CA PHE A 46 7.55 24.57 2.27
C PHE A 46 6.18 25.21 2.12
N PHE A 47 5.13 24.46 2.45
CA PHE A 47 3.79 25.04 2.56
C PHE A 47 3.71 26.03 3.73
N PRO A 48 2.81 27.03 3.68
CA PRO A 48 2.52 27.88 4.83
C PRO A 48 2.09 27.05 6.05
N SER A 49 2.41 27.52 7.24
CA SER A 49 1.98 26.87 8.48
C SER A 49 0.46 26.86 8.55
N ASN A 50 -0.12 25.76 9.05
CA ASN A 50 -1.57 25.58 9.23
C ASN A 50 -2.43 25.54 7.95
N CYS A 51 -1.85 25.31 6.76
CA CYS A 51 -2.60 25.15 5.50
C CYS A 51 -2.63 23.70 4.96
N THR A 52 -2.41 22.70 5.84
CA THR A 52 -1.98 21.36 5.42
C THR A 52 -3.00 20.64 4.56
N SER A 53 -4.28 20.54 4.95
CA SER A 53 -5.22 19.72 4.17
C SER A 53 -5.58 20.32 2.80
N HIS A 54 -5.75 21.65 2.70
CA HIS A 54 -6.29 22.27 1.48
C HIS A 54 -5.28 22.40 0.34
N LEU A 55 -4.00 22.61 0.66
CA LEU A 55 -2.96 22.87 -0.35
C LEU A 55 -2.12 21.64 -0.66
N GLN A 56 -2.22 20.58 0.13
CA GLN A 56 -1.38 19.39 -0.05
C GLN A 56 -2.12 18.33 -0.88
N PRO A 57 -1.60 17.98 -2.07
CA PRO A 57 -2.23 16.97 -2.91
C PRO A 57 -2.36 15.61 -2.23
N LEU A 58 -1.42 15.26 -1.34
CA LEU A 58 -1.47 14.02 -0.58
C LEU A 58 -2.73 13.94 0.30
N ASP A 59 -3.10 15.06 0.93
CA ASP A 59 -4.27 15.20 1.79
C ASP A 59 -5.58 15.41 1.00
N GLN A 60 -5.50 15.76 -0.29
CA GLN A 60 -6.67 15.93 -1.17
C GLN A 60 -7.29 14.63 -1.69
N GLY A 61 -6.82 13.47 -1.19
CA GLY A 61 -7.42 12.18 -1.46
C GLY A 61 -6.43 11.06 -1.77
N ILE A 62 -5.17 11.38 -2.12
CA ILE A 62 -4.17 10.35 -2.46
C ILE A 62 -3.95 9.41 -1.27
N ILE A 63 -3.72 9.95 -0.06
CA ILE A 63 -3.53 9.12 1.15
C ILE A 63 -4.76 8.25 1.41
N ARG A 64 -5.97 8.80 1.28
CA ARG A 64 -7.22 8.07 1.49
C ARG A 64 -7.39 6.95 0.46
N CYS A 65 -7.09 7.19 -0.81
CA CYS A 65 -7.11 6.16 -1.85
C CYS A 65 -6.10 5.04 -1.57
N VAL A 66 -4.86 5.37 -1.17
CA VAL A 66 -3.88 4.35 -0.74
C VAL A 66 -4.43 3.52 0.41
N LYS A 67 -4.97 4.18 1.45
CA LYS A 67 -5.57 3.49 2.61
C LYS A 67 -6.69 2.56 2.19
N GLN A 68 -7.56 3.01 1.29
CA GLN A 68 -8.67 2.21 0.77
C GLN A 68 -8.18 0.94 0.07
N CYS A 69 -7.24 1.06 -0.86
CA CYS A 69 -6.68 -0.09 -1.59
C CYS A 69 -5.91 -1.03 -0.64
N TYR A 70 -5.12 -0.48 0.28
CA TYR A 70 -4.36 -1.25 1.27
C TYR A 70 -5.29 -2.03 2.21
N ARG A 71 -6.30 -1.38 2.78
CA ARG A 71 -7.27 -1.99 3.68
C ARG A 71 -8.16 -3.01 2.97
N LYS A 72 -8.53 -2.75 1.71
CA LYS A 72 -9.21 -3.73 0.85
C LYS A 72 -8.37 -5.01 0.70
N ARG A 73 -7.04 -4.88 0.52
CA ARG A 73 -6.15 -6.05 0.47
C ARG A 73 -6.13 -6.84 1.77
N ILE A 74 -6.11 -6.17 2.92
CA ILE A 74 -6.18 -6.82 4.25
C ILE A 74 -7.50 -7.60 4.40
N VAL A 75 -8.62 -7.01 3.97
CA VAL A 75 -9.94 -7.67 4.00
C VAL A 75 -9.91 -8.96 3.19
N TYR A 76 -9.38 -8.94 1.97
CA TYR A 76 -9.27 -10.16 1.15
C TYR A 76 -8.33 -11.20 1.73
N ASP A 77 -7.17 -10.80 2.27
CA ASP A 77 -6.24 -11.72 2.93
C ASP A 77 -6.91 -12.41 4.13
N ARG A 78 -7.73 -11.65 4.86
CA ARG A 78 -8.49 -12.18 5.99
C ARG A 78 -9.61 -13.14 5.54
N LEU A 79 -10.33 -12.83 4.47
CA LEU A 79 -11.34 -13.71 3.90
C LEU A 79 -10.74 -15.04 3.41
N ALA A 80 -9.58 -14.98 2.76
CA ALA A 80 -8.86 -16.16 2.30
C ALA A 80 -8.33 -17.04 3.44
N SER A 81 -8.24 -16.51 4.66
CA SER A 81 -7.66 -17.16 5.83
C SER A 81 -8.64 -17.23 7.02
N LEU A 82 -9.95 -17.30 6.75
CA LEU A 82 -10.98 -17.33 7.81
C LEU A 82 -10.81 -18.52 8.76
N GLU A 83 -10.58 -19.71 8.21
CA GLU A 83 -10.40 -20.94 8.97
C GLU A 83 -9.05 -21.00 9.71
N ALA A 84 -8.03 -20.36 9.16
CA ALA A 84 -6.67 -20.34 9.72
C ALA A 84 -6.06 -18.93 9.67
N PRO A 85 -6.39 -18.05 10.63
CA PRO A 85 -5.88 -16.70 10.76
C PRO A 85 -4.35 -16.58 10.62
N LYS A 86 -3.87 -16.00 9.51
CA LYS A 86 -2.45 -15.70 9.34
C LYS A 86 -2.10 -14.34 9.94
N LYS A 87 -0.97 -14.24 10.64
CA LYS A 87 -0.40 -12.95 11.07
C LYS A 87 0.18 -12.24 9.84
N ILE A 88 -0.14 -10.97 9.67
CA ILE A 88 0.44 -10.13 8.62
C ILE A 88 1.84 -9.71 9.07
N SER A 89 2.87 -10.17 8.35
CA SER A 89 4.25 -9.75 8.58
C SER A 89 4.51 -8.34 8.03
N VAL A 90 5.62 -7.71 8.44
CA VAL A 90 6.06 -6.42 7.87
C VAL A 90 6.29 -6.52 6.36
N LEU A 91 6.80 -7.66 5.87
CA LEU A 91 6.98 -7.90 4.44
C LEU A 91 5.64 -7.93 3.70
N ASN A 92 4.63 -8.61 4.26
CA ASN A 92 3.28 -8.62 3.69
C ASN A 92 2.70 -7.20 3.65
N ALA A 93 2.85 -6.44 4.73
CA ALA A 93 2.40 -5.05 4.79
C ALA A 93 3.09 -4.17 3.72
N MET A 94 4.42 -4.29 3.54
CA MET A 94 5.14 -3.55 2.51
C MET A 94 4.67 -3.93 1.09
N ASN A 95 4.42 -5.22 0.84
CA ASN A 95 3.89 -5.68 -0.44
C ASN A 95 2.47 -5.18 -0.70
N PHE A 96 1.60 -5.20 0.32
CA PHE A 96 0.24 -4.67 0.23
C PHE A 96 0.25 -3.17 -0.04
N PHE A 97 1.16 -2.43 0.61
CA PHE A 97 1.33 -1.00 0.37
C PHE A 97 1.81 -0.72 -1.06
N ASN A 98 2.81 -1.46 -1.55
CA ASN A 98 3.30 -1.31 -2.91
C ASN A 98 2.20 -1.61 -3.94
N SER A 99 1.42 -2.67 -3.73
CA SER A 99 0.26 -3.00 -4.58
C SER A 99 -0.79 -1.89 -4.55
N ALA A 100 -1.14 -1.39 -3.36
CA ALA A 100 -2.09 -0.31 -3.18
C ALA A 100 -1.66 1.00 -3.86
N TRP A 101 -0.37 1.36 -3.78
CA TRP A 101 0.17 2.52 -4.47
C TRP A 101 0.08 2.37 -5.99
N ASN A 102 0.46 1.19 -6.51
CA ASN A 102 0.46 0.92 -7.95
C ASN A 102 -0.93 0.74 -8.56
N SER A 103 -1.97 0.50 -7.75
CA SER A 103 -3.37 0.45 -8.21
C SER A 103 -4.03 1.82 -8.33
N ILE A 104 -3.39 2.90 -7.87
CA ILE A 104 -3.98 4.25 -7.95
C ILE A 104 -3.91 4.76 -9.38
N ASP A 105 -5.07 5.13 -9.91
CA ASP A 105 -5.17 5.72 -11.23
C ASP A 105 -4.49 7.10 -11.30
N ALA A 106 -3.83 7.37 -12.42
CA ALA A 106 -3.13 8.63 -12.63
C ALA A 106 -4.08 9.85 -12.56
N ASN A 107 -5.36 9.69 -12.97
CA ASN A 107 -6.34 10.78 -12.89
C ASN A 107 -6.68 11.11 -11.43
N THR A 108 -6.68 10.14 -10.52
CA THR A 108 -6.85 10.41 -9.08
C THR A 108 -5.77 11.37 -8.58
N VAL A 109 -4.50 11.10 -8.93
CA VAL A 109 -3.38 11.97 -8.56
C VAL A 109 -3.54 13.35 -9.21
N ILE A 110 -3.82 13.42 -10.51
CA ILE A 110 -4.03 14.69 -11.24
C ILE A 110 -5.15 15.50 -10.60
N ASN A 111 -6.28 14.88 -10.27
CA ASN A 111 -7.43 15.52 -9.65
C ASN A 111 -7.09 16.07 -8.25
N CYS A 112 -6.31 15.35 -7.45
CA CYS A 112 -5.85 15.82 -6.14
C CYS A 112 -4.93 17.04 -6.27
N PHE A 113 -4.04 17.04 -7.26
CA PHE A 113 -3.20 18.21 -7.57
C PHE A 113 -4.03 19.40 -8.06
N ASN A 114 -5.03 19.18 -8.92
CA ASN A 114 -5.94 20.22 -9.40
C ASN A 114 -6.75 20.81 -8.23
N LYS A 115 -7.32 19.98 -7.36
CA LYS A 115 -8.03 20.43 -6.14
C LYS A 115 -7.14 21.26 -5.21
N SER A 116 -5.85 20.94 -5.16
CA SER A 116 -4.85 21.69 -4.39
C SER A 116 -4.38 23.00 -5.06
N GLY A 117 -4.95 23.36 -6.21
CA GLY A 117 -4.60 24.60 -6.92
C GLY A 117 -3.42 24.48 -7.89
N PHE A 118 -2.88 23.28 -8.14
CA PHE A 118 -1.82 23.06 -9.14
C PHE A 118 -2.37 22.92 -10.57
N CYS A 119 -3.59 23.42 -10.82
CA CYS A 119 -4.29 23.33 -12.10
C CYS A 119 -3.42 23.81 -13.26
N ARG A 120 -3.15 22.90 -14.19
CA ARG A 120 -2.74 23.26 -15.54
C ARG A 120 -4.02 23.62 -16.30
N LYS A 121 -4.11 24.81 -16.91
CA LYS A 121 -5.23 25.13 -17.82
C LYS A 121 -5.20 24.15 -19.00
N LEU A 122 -5.89 23.03 -18.86
CA LEU A 122 -6.22 22.09 -19.92
C LEU A 122 -7.68 21.72 -19.73
N SER A 123 -8.41 21.81 -20.84
CA SER A 123 -9.86 21.64 -20.99
C SER A 123 -10.39 20.36 -20.36
N ASP A 124 -11.54 20.52 -19.70
CA ASP A 124 -12.52 19.54 -19.22
C ASP A 124 -12.14 18.06 -19.35
N SER A 125 -11.98 17.40 -18.20
CA SER A 125 -12.09 15.95 -18.12
C SER A 125 -13.25 15.57 -17.22
N ALA A 126 -14.05 14.62 -17.73
CA ALA A 126 -15.30 14.17 -17.16
C ALA A 126 -15.12 13.53 -15.78
N VAL A 127 -16.13 13.74 -14.93
CA VAL A 127 -16.31 13.03 -13.68
C VAL A 127 -16.61 11.57 -14.02
N VAL A 128 -15.77 10.65 -13.54
CA VAL A 128 -16.04 9.21 -13.63
C VAL A 128 -16.82 8.81 -12.38
N GLU A 129 -18.05 8.34 -12.57
CA GLU A 129 -18.81 7.66 -11.52
C GLU A 129 -18.21 6.27 -11.30
N ASP A 130 -17.79 6.01 -10.07
CA ASP A 130 -17.25 4.73 -9.61
C ASP A 130 -18.39 3.95 -8.94
N THR A 131 -19.04 3.04 -9.68
CA THR A 131 -20.28 2.40 -9.21
C THR A 131 -20.32 0.87 -9.26
N ASP A 132 -19.19 0.18 -9.46
CA ASP A 132 -19.18 -1.30 -9.43
C ASP A 132 -18.25 -1.88 -8.34
N GLU A 133 -17.03 -1.35 -8.16
CA GLU A 133 -16.11 -1.84 -7.12
C GLU A 133 -16.54 -1.51 -5.68
N SER A 134 -17.21 -0.37 -5.48
CA SER A 134 -17.71 0.07 -4.18
C SER A 134 -18.76 -0.87 -3.59
N VAL A 135 -19.57 -1.50 -4.44
CA VAL A 135 -20.66 -2.39 -4.00
C VAL A 135 -20.10 -3.75 -3.61
N ILE A 136 -19.09 -4.24 -4.33
CA ILE A 136 -18.45 -5.54 -4.12
C ILE A 136 -17.75 -5.57 -2.75
N ILE A 137 -16.88 -4.59 -2.47
CA ILE A 137 -16.14 -4.54 -1.19
C ILE A 137 -17.04 -4.46 0.04
N SER A 138 -18.25 -3.89 -0.11
CA SER A 138 -19.22 -3.80 0.98
C SER A 138 -19.75 -5.18 1.43
N LYS A 139 -19.93 -6.12 0.49
CA LYS A 139 -20.41 -7.48 0.79
C LYS A 139 -19.32 -8.31 1.46
N GLU A 140 -18.09 -8.23 0.94
CA GLU A 140 -16.92 -8.89 1.54
C GLU A 140 -16.62 -8.39 2.94
N TRP A 141 -16.73 -7.08 3.16
CA TRP A 141 -16.56 -6.46 4.47
C TRP A 141 -17.60 -6.95 5.49
N GLN A 142 -18.87 -7.10 5.08
CA GLN A 142 -19.94 -7.59 5.94
C GLN A 142 -19.67 -8.98 6.51
N GLN A 143 -18.94 -9.84 5.78
CA GLN A 143 -18.56 -11.18 6.26
C GLN A 143 -17.55 -11.12 7.42
N ILE A 144 -16.78 -10.04 7.55
CA ILE A 144 -15.75 -9.88 8.59
C ILE A 144 -16.22 -9.02 9.77
N ALA A 145 -16.85 -7.88 9.49
CA ALA A 145 -17.15 -6.85 10.50
C ALA A 145 -18.62 -6.79 10.95
N GLY A 146 -19.50 -7.59 10.34
CA GLY A 146 -20.94 -7.50 10.56
C GLY A 146 -21.56 -6.22 9.97
N THR A 147 -22.77 -5.84 10.42
CA THR A 147 -23.57 -4.77 9.79
C THR A 147 -23.38 -3.37 10.38
N ASN A 148 -22.66 -3.23 11.50
CA ASN A 148 -22.64 -1.97 12.28
C ASN A 148 -21.50 -1.02 11.92
N VAL A 149 -20.55 -1.45 11.08
CA VAL A 149 -19.39 -0.66 10.67
C VAL A 149 -19.28 -0.77 9.15
N THR A 150 -19.21 0.36 8.46
CA THR A 150 -19.02 0.34 7.01
C THR A 150 -17.55 0.17 6.65
N PHE A 151 -17.27 -0.27 5.43
CA PHE A 151 -15.89 -0.32 4.95
C PHE A 151 -15.25 1.08 4.94
N SER A 152 -16.02 2.15 4.68
CA SER A 152 -15.50 3.52 4.75
C SER A 152 -15.06 3.88 6.17
N ASP A 153 -15.81 3.46 7.20
CA ASP A 153 -15.43 3.70 8.60
C ASP A 153 -14.11 2.99 8.94
N TYR A 154 -13.88 1.80 8.37
CA TYR A 154 -12.60 1.12 8.48
C TYR A 154 -11.49 1.83 7.70
N VAL A 155 -11.77 2.35 6.51
CA VAL A 155 -10.82 3.15 5.71
C VAL A 155 -10.46 4.46 6.39
N ASP A 156 -11.33 5.01 7.22
CA ASP A 156 -11.11 6.28 7.88
C ASP A 156 -10.86 6.12 9.40
N CYS A 157 -10.66 4.89 9.90
CA CYS A 157 -10.58 4.58 11.34
C CYS A 157 -9.39 5.23 12.07
N ASP A 158 -8.35 5.59 11.33
CA ASP A 158 -7.12 6.25 11.81
C ASP A 158 -7.10 7.74 11.49
N SER A 159 -8.20 8.33 11.00
CA SER A 159 -8.23 9.74 10.61
C SER A 159 -8.05 10.70 11.77
N SER A 160 -8.34 10.25 13.00
CA SER A 160 -8.14 11.01 14.25
C SER A 160 -6.77 10.76 14.90
N LEU A 161 -5.96 9.83 14.37
CA LEU A 161 -4.61 9.58 14.87
C LEU A 161 -3.64 10.62 14.30
N PHE A 162 -2.97 11.35 15.20
CA PHE A 162 -1.88 12.23 14.79
C PHE A 162 -0.72 11.37 14.27
N ALA A 163 -0.30 11.58 13.02
CA ALA A 163 0.82 10.86 12.40
C ALA A 163 2.17 11.08 13.11
N PHE A 164 2.24 12.04 14.04
CA PHE A 164 3.37 12.29 14.92
C PHE A 164 2.94 12.17 16.39
N GLN A 165 3.24 11.02 16.98
CA GLN A 165 3.44 10.91 18.42
C GLN A 165 4.94 10.73 18.62
N GLN A 166 5.59 11.67 19.31
CA GLN A 166 6.98 11.51 19.73
C GLN A 166 7.01 10.51 20.89
N SER A 167 6.86 9.23 20.57
CA SER A 167 7.09 8.14 21.53
C SER A 167 8.58 8.16 21.86
N SER A 168 8.92 8.51 23.09
CA SER A 168 10.31 8.47 23.54
C SER A 168 10.80 7.02 23.47
N LEU A 169 12.05 6.80 23.04
CA LEU A 169 12.70 5.47 22.93
C LEU A 169 12.60 4.60 24.20
N LYS A 170 12.23 5.17 25.34
CA LYS A 170 12.01 4.46 26.61
C LYS A 170 10.76 3.56 26.58
N GLU A 171 9.71 3.90 25.84
CA GLU A 171 8.46 3.11 25.79
C GLU A 171 8.59 1.85 24.92
N ILE A 172 9.54 1.80 23.99
CA ILE A 172 9.74 0.66 23.07
C ILE A 172 10.53 -0.47 23.74
N LEU A 173 11.32 -0.18 24.78
CA LEU A 173 12.22 -1.15 25.42
C LEU A 173 11.51 -2.07 26.44
N GLU A 174 10.33 -1.72 26.92
CA GLU A 174 9.63 -2.50 27.96
C GLU A 174 8.75 -3.64 27.40
N GLN A 175 8.49 -3.69 26.09
CA GLN A 175 7.61 -4.70 25.49
C GLN A 175 8.31 -6.02 25.07
N HIS A 176 9.64 -6.11 25.18
CA HIS A 176 10.44 -7.22 24.61
C HIS A 176 11.06 -8.17 25.66
N GLN A 177 10.41 -8.34 26.82
CA GLN A 177 10.76 -9.37 27.79
C GLN A 177 9.53 -10.15 28.27
N ALA A 178 8.87 -10.84 27.35
CA ALA A 178 8.11 -12.04 27.68
C ALA A 178 8.09 -12.95 26.44
N ASP A 179 8.42 -14.22 26.67
CA ASP A 179 8.29 -15.38 25.77
C ASP A 179 9.57 -15.79 25.02
N ALA A 180 10.42 -16.50 25.77
CA ALA A 180 11.37 -17.48 25.26
C ALA A 180 11.20 -18.80 26.06
N ASN A 181 11.31 -19.93 25.34
CA ASN A 181 11.33 -21.36 25.75
C ASN A 181 9.98 -22.09 25.55
N GLN A 182 9.85 -23.26 24.88
CA GLN A 182 10.71 -24.39 24.44
C GLN A 182 9.94 -25.21 23.34
N GLU A 183 10.56 -25.72 22.25
CA GLU A 183 11.09 -27.11 21.97
C GLU A 183 10.07 -28.27 22.20
N ASP A 184 9.91 -29.36 21.43
CA ASP A 184 10.33 -29.88 20.10
C ASP A 184 9.57 -31.22 19.81
N ASN A 185 9.67 -31.77 18.58
CA ASN A 185 9.48 -33.19 18.10
C ASN A 185 8.05 -33.81 17.92
N ASP A 186 7.72 -34.74 17.00
CA ASP A 186 8.37 -35.47 15.87
C ASP A 186 7.28 -36.14 14.97
N ASP A 187 7.60 -36.36 13.68
CA ASP A 187 7.25 -37.40 12.65
C ASP A 187 5.91 -38.21 12.64
N ASP A 188 5.21 -38.33 11.49
CA ASP A 188 5.50 -39.25 10.34
C ASP A 188 4.30 -39.51 9.38
N ASP A 189 4.65 -39.66 8.09
CA ASP A 189 4.13 -40.33 6.87
C ASP A 189 2.65 -40.52 6.39
N ASP A 190 2.47 -40.09 5.12
CA ASP A 190 1.88 -40.74 3.91
C ASP A 190 0.41 -41.21 3.76
N LYS A 191 -0.30 -40.68 2.74
CA LYS A 191 -0.55 -41.31 1.41
C LYS A 191 -1.45 -40.50 0.45
N GLU A 192 -1.10 -40.59 -0.84
CA GLU A 192 -1.73 -40.01 -2.04
C GLU A 192 -3.21 -40.37 -2.28
N GLN A 193 -3.94 -39.45 -2.91
CA GLN A 193 -4.92 -39.80 -3.95
C GLN A 193 -5.04 -38.64 -4.97
N GLU A 194 -4.60 -38.91 -6.20
CA GLU A 194 -4.64 -37.98 -7.32
C GLU A 194 -6.05 -37.89 -7.94
N ALA A 195 -6.63 -36.69 -7.90
CA ALA A 195 -7.84 -36.34 -8.64
C ALA A 195 -7.57 -35.04 -9.42
N LEU A 196 -7.93 -35.02 -10.70
CA LEU A 196 -7.71 -33.92 -11.65
C LEU A 196 -8.23 -32.59 -11.10
N LEU A 197 -7.31 -31.72 -10.64
CA LEU A 197 -7.62 -30.47 -9.95
C LEU A 197 -7.93 -29.34 -10.94
N ILE A 198 -9.12 -28.76 -10.80
CA ILE A 198 -9.36 -27.37 -11.21
C ILE A 198 -8.45 -26.51 -10.32
N LEU A 199 -7.56 -25.73 -10.93
CA LEU A 199 -6.57 -24.92 -10.21
C LEU A 199 -7.31 -23.87 -9.36
N THR A 200 -7.17 -23.94 -8.03
CA THR A 200 -7.86 -23.02 -7.11
C THR A 200 -7.14 -21.67 -7.04
N LEU A 201 -7.87 -20.60 -6.70
CA LEU A 201 -7.28 -19.27 -6.48
C LEU A 201 -6.17 -19.31 -5.43
N THR A 202 -6.35 -20.10 -4.38
CA THR A 202 -5.35 -20.32 -3.33
C THR A 202 -4.06 -20.91 -3.89
N ALA A 203 -4.15 -21.99 -4.68
CA ALA A 203 -2.99 -22.61 -5.31
C ALA A 203 -2.27 -21.64 -6.28
N ALA A 204 -3.04 -20.82 -7.02
CA ALA A 204 -2.48 -19.80 -7.90
C ALA A 204 -1.74 -18.70 -7.11
N LEU A 205 -2.29 -18.24 -5.99
CA LEU A 205 -1.64 -17.25 -5.12
C LEU A 205 -0.38 -17.81 -4.46
N GLU A 206 -0.40 -19.07 -3.99
CA GLU A 206 0.75 -19.75 -3.40
C GLU A 206 1.87 -20.01 -4.40
N ALA A 207 1.52 -20.37 -5.65
CA ALA A 207 2.49 -20.54 -6.72
C ALA A 207 3.17 -19.21 -7.08
N VAL A 208 2.40 -18.12 -7.19
CA VAL A 208 2.97 -16.79 -7.48
C VAL A 208 3.81 -16.28 -6.30
N ASP A 209 3.40 -16.53 -5.06
CA ASP A 209 4.22 -16.22 -3.88
C ASP A 209 5.54 -17.00 -3.88
N THR A 210 5.50 -18.28 -4.27
CA THR A 210 6.70 -19.12 -4.40
C THR A 210 7.65 -18.60 -5.48
N VAL A 211 7.12 -18.26 -6.66
CA VAL A 211 7.91 -17.65 -7.73
C VAL A 211 8.48 -16.30 -7.28
N ARG A 212 7.69 -15.48 -6.57
CA ARG A 212 8.12 -14.19 -6.04
C ARG A 212 9.27 -14.33 -5.05
N ARG A 213 9.16 -15.25 -4.07
CA ARG A 213 10.24 -15.52 -3.11
C ARG A 213 11.53 -15.94 -3.81
N TYR A 214 11.43 -16.85 -4.78
CA TYR A 214 12.57 -17.29 -5.57
C TYR A 214 13.20 -16.15 -6.38
N VAL A 215 12.38 -15.34 -7.06
CA VAL A 215 12.88 -14.22 -7.87
C VAL A 215 13.55 -13.16 -6.99
N CYS A 216 12.94 -12.82 -5.85
CA CYS A 216 13.49 -11.87 -4.88
C CYS A 216 14.81 -12.32 -4.26
N SER A 217 15.15 -13.63 -4.25
CA SER A 217 16.45 -14.08 -3.74
C SER A 217 17.63 -13.72 -4.64
N PHE A 218 17.40 -13.23 -5.87
CA PHE A 218 18.45 -12.90 -6.85
C PHE A 218 18.70 -11.40 -7.06
N ASN A 219 18.22 -10.52 -6.17
CA ASN A 219 18.41 -9.06 -6.25
C ASN A 219 18.10 -8.48 -7.65
N VAL A 220 16.93 -8.86 -8.18
CA VAL A 220 16.46 -8.51 -9.52
C VAL A 220 15.88 -7.09 -9.61
N ASP A 221 15.79 -6.60 -10.85
CA ASP A 221 15.22 -5.29 -11.21
C ASP A 221 13.76 -5.13 -10.74
N GLU A 222 13.43 -3.93 -10.26
CA GLU A 222 12.12 -3.54 -9.75
C GLU A 222 10.99 -3.75 -10.77
N ASN A 223 11.29 -3.64 -12.08
CA ASN A 223 10.34 -3.93 -13.15
C ASN A 223 9.87 -5.39 -13.10
N VAL A 224 10.75 -6.35 -12.79
CA VAL A 224 10.39 -7.77 -12.70
C VAL A 224 9.43 -8.02 -11.52
N ILE A 225 9.69 -7.37 -10.39
CA ILE A 225 8.82 -7.41 -9.19
C ILE A 225 7.44 -6.78 -9.50
N ASN A 226 7.42 -5.71 -10.27
CA ASN A 226 6.19 -5.06 -10.70
C ASN A 226 5.36 -5.94 -11.66
N GLN A 227 5.99 -6.70 -12.55
CA GLN A 227 5.25 -7.65 -13.40
C GLN A 227 4.64 -8.80 -12.59
N LEU A 228 5.35 -9.32 -11.58
CA LEU A 228 4.79 -10.33 -10.67
C LEU A 228 3.59 -9.79 -9.88
N SER A 229 3.64 -8.53 -9.48
CA SER A 229 2.53 -7.86 -8.79
C SER A 229 1.29 -7.73 -9.69
N LYS A 230 1.46 -7.53 -11.00
CA LYS A 230 0.33 -7.53 -11.95
C LYS A 230 -0.30 -8.92 -12.09
N ILE A 231 0.50 -9.99 -12.02
CA ILE A 231 -0.01 -11.37 -12.05
C ILE A 231 -0.87 -11.64 -10.80
N ASP A 232 -0.51 -11.12 -9.62
CA ASP A 232 -1.38 -11.21 -8.43
C ASP A 232 -2.74 -10.54 -8.66
N THR A 233 -2.73 -9.34 -9.25
CA THR A 233 -3.96 -8.58 -9.55
C THR A 233 -4.86 -9.38 -10.49
N VAL A 234 -4.30 -9.93 -11.57
CA VAL A 234 -5.04 -10.76 -12.53
C VAL A 234 -5.55 -12.05 -11.90
N ASN A 235 -4.78 -12.71 -11.03
CA ASN A 235 -5.26 -13.90 -10.31
C ASN A 235 -6.46 -13.56 -9.41
N CYS A 236 -6.40 -12.43 -8.71
CA CYS A 236 -7.53 -11.94 -7.91
C CYS A 236 -8.76 -11.61 -8.77
N GLU A 237 -8.57 -11.17 -10.03
CA GLU A 237 -9.67 -10.92 -10.97
C GLU A 237 -10.25 -12.21 -11.58
N LEU A 238 -9.41 -13.19 -11.90
CA LEU A 238 -9.83 -14.47 -12.49
C LEU A 238 -10.60 -15.35 -11.50
N GLY A 239 -10.23 -15.32 -10.21
CA GLY A 239 -11.01 -15.97 -9.15
C GLY A 239 -12.47 -15.54 -9.13
N LYS A 240 -12.76 -14.27 -9.43
CA LYS A 240 -14.12 -13.69 -9.49
C LYS A 240 -14.97 -14.23 -10.64
N LYS A 241 -14.34 -14.58 -11.78
CA LYS A 241 -15.04 -15.10 -12.98
C LYS A 241 -15.42 -16.58 -12.83
N HIS A 242 -14.69 -17.33 -12.01
CA HIS A 242 -14.99 -18.75 -11.80
C HIS A 242 -16.23 -18.97 -10.91
N GLU A 243 -16.55 -18.04 -10.02
CA GLU A 243 -17.76 -18.07 -9.17
C GLU A 243 -19.05 -17.63 -9.89
N THR A 244 -18.93 -16.91 -11.01
CA THR A 244 -20.08 -16.43 -11.80
C THR A 244 -20.60 -17.42 -12.84
N ASN A 245 -19.88 -18.53 -13.11
CA ASN A 245 -20.27 -19.56 -14.07
C ASN A 245 -21.04 -20.75 -13.45
N TYR A 246 -21.38 -20.68 -12.17
CA TYR A 246 -22.18 -21.69 -11.46
C TYR A 246 -23.63 -21.25 -11.15
N TYR A 247 -24.12 -20.22 -11.85
CA TYR A 247 -25.53 -19.81 -11.83
C TYR A 247 -26.12 -19.78 -13.23
#